data_AF-A0A4Y6GSP4-F1
#
_entry.id   AF-A0A4Y6GSP4-F1
#
_cell.length_a   1.000
_cell.length_b   1.000
_cell.length_c   1.000
_cell.angle_alpha   90.00
_cell.angle_beta   90.00
_cell.angle_gamma   90.00
#
_symmetry.space_group_name_H-M   'P 1'
#
loop_
_entity.id
_entity.type
_entity.pdbx_description
1 polymer ?
#
loop_
_entity_poly.entity_id
_entity_poly.type
_entity_poly.pdbx_seq_one_letter_code
_entity_poly.pdbx_strand_id
1 'polypeptide(L)'
;MASKYLLPKVFLISALLPIYLVSSNWWFISQYPLHMVGARMMCSNIPGLVGKQKRLCRIHQDVMISLRDGVQLGVKECQFQLRNQRWNCSTLDRDASVFGKVMLRGSREAAFVYAISSSAVVHAITRACSKGTLRNCSCDPSKIGKGRDKKGH
;
A
#
# COMPACT_ATOMS: atom_id res chain seq x y z
N MET A 1 -32.34 23.22 13.27
CA MET A 1 -31.29 23.68 14.21
C MET A 1 -30.73 22.48 14.95
N ALA A 2 -29.74 21.79 14.38
CA ALA A 2 -29.10 20.64 15.01
C ALA A 2 -27.60 20.94 15.20
N SER A 3 -27.23 21.00 16.47
CA SER A 3 -25.92 20.68 17.01
C SER A 3 -24.68 21.52 16.65
N LYS A 4 -24.58 22.69 17.28
CA LYS A 4 -23.28 23.35 17.56
C LYS A 4 -22.50 22.66 18.70
N TYR A 5 -23.10 21.69 19.38
CA TYR A 5 -22.55 21.01 20.56
C TYR A 5 -21.99 19.60 20.28
N LEU A 6 -22.21 19.00 19.10
CA LEU A 6 -21.59 17.72 18.72
C LEU A 6 -20.11 17.88 18.31
N LEU A 7 -19.78 18.97 17.59
CA LEU A 7 -18.43 19.25 17.10
C LEU A 7 -17.35 19.29 18.21
N PRO A 8 -17.54 20.01 19.34
CA PRO A 8 -16.52 20.04 20.40
C PRO A 8 -16.37 18.72 21.15
N LYS A 9 -17.45 17.93 21.29
CA LYS A 9 -17.40 16.61 21.95
C LYS A 9 -16.65 15.57 21.11
N VAL A 10 -16.77 15.62 19.79
CA VAL A 10 -16.02 14.73 18.88
C VAL A 10 -14.51 15.04 18.92
N PHE A 11 -14.13 16.31 18.99
CA PHE A 11 -12.72 16.72 19.14
C PHE A 11 -12.09 16.27 20.47
N LEU A 12 -12.84 16.33 21.58
CA LEU A 12 -12.37 15.84 22.89
C LEU A 12 -12.18 14.32 22.90
N ILE A 13 -13.03 13.57 22.19
CA ILE A 13 -12.93 12.11 22.10
C ILE A 13 -11.75 11.68 21.21
N SER A 14 -11.44 12.42 20.13
CA SER A 14 -10.26 12.12 19.30
C SER A 14 -8.93 12.40 20.00
N ALA A 15 -8.92 13.32 20.98
CA ALA A 15 -7.73 13.65 21.77
C ALA A 15 -7.37 12.60 22.83
N LEU A 16 -8.30 11.71 23.18
CA LEU A 16 -8.11 10.63 24.16
C LEU A 16 -7.68 9.31 23.52
N LEU A 17 -7.67 9.23 22.18
CA LEU A 17 -7.11 8.07 21.50
C LEU A 17 -5.58 8.18 21.54
N PRO A 18 -4.86 7.21 22.16
CA PRO A 18 -3.42 7.17 22.06
C PRO A 18 -3.02 7.21 20.58
N ILE A 19 -2.26 8.24 20.19
CA ILE A 19 -1.68 8.35 18.86
C ILE A 19 -0.58 7.28 18.78
N TYR A 20 -0.98 6.06 18.42
CA TYR A 20 -0.01 5.02 18.13
C TYR A 20 0.73 5.40 16.85
N LEU A 21 2.01 5.75 16.99
CA LEU A 21 2.91 5.89 15.85
C LEU A 21 3.11 4.48 15.24
N VAL A 22 2.30 4.16 14.24
CA VAL A 22 2.46 2.92 13.48
C VAL A 22 3.61 3.13 12.50
N SER A 23 4.78 2.59 12.82
CA SER A 23 5.84 2.41 11.84
C SER A 23 5.48 1.20 10.96
N SER A 24 5.36 1.42 9.66
CA SER A 24 5.08 0.35 8.70
C SER A 24 6.17 0.32 7.64
N ASN A 25 6.88 -0.80 7.51
CA ASN A 25 7.96 -1.02 6.54
C ASN A 25 7.51 -1.91 5.37
N TRP A 26 6.20 -2.00 5.15
CA TRP A 26 5.61 -2.93 4.19
C TRP A 26 5.99 -2.65 2.73
N TRP A 27 6.44 -1.44 2.36
CA TRP A 27 6.94 -1.15 1.01
C TRP A 27 8.17 -1.96 0.63
N PHE A 28 8.87 -2.53 1.61
CA PHE A 28 9.96 -3.49 1.40
C PHE A 28 9.53 -4.67 0.53
N ILE A 29 8.24 -4.99 0.49
CA ILE A 29 7.67 -6.00 -0.41
C ILE A 29 8.07 -5.72 -1.88
N SER A 30 8.25 -4.45 -2.30
CA SER A 30 8.71 -4.12 -3.65
C SER A 30 10.07 -4.69 -4.02
N GLN A 31 10.92 -4.99 -3.04
CA GLN A 31 12.27 -5.53 -3.23
C GLN A 31 12.32 -7.06 -3.15
N TYR A 32 11.21 -7.75 -2.82
CA TYR A 32 11.19 -9.21 -2.70
C TYR A 32 11.15 -9.93 -4.06
N PRO A 33 12.05 -10.90 -4.32
CA PRO A 33 12.00 -11.73 -5.52
C PRO A 33 10.94 -12.84 -5.37
N LEU A 34 9.65 -12.50 -5.43
CA LEU A 34 8.55 -13.48 -5.27
C LEU A 34 8.60 -14.65 -6.25
N HIS A 35 9.16 -14.46 -7.45
CA HIS A 35 9.33 -15.54 -8.44
C HIS A 35 10.26 -16.66 -7.96
N MET A 36 11.12 -16.40 -6.96
CA MET A 36 12.12 -17.35 -6.47
C MET A 36 11.79 -17.90 -5.08
N VAL A 37 11.07 -17.15 -4.25
CA VAL A 37 10.92 -17.44 -2.81
C VAL A 37 9.51 -17.93 -2.43
N GLY A 38 8.50 -17.72 -3.29
CA GLY A 38 7.11 -18.08 -3.00
C GLY A 38 6.45 -17.20 -1.92
N ALA A 39 5.15 -16.93 -2.07
CA ALA A 39 4.43 -15.98 -1.21
C ALA A 39 4.45 -16.36 0.29
N ARG A 40 4.46 -17.67 0.61
CA ARG A 40 4.42 -18.17 2.00
C ARG A 40 5.69 -17.86 2.79
N MET A 41 6.87 -17.98 2.16
CA MET A 41 8.15 -17.63 2.79
C MET A 41 8.31 -16.11 2.89
N MET A 42 7.80 -15.35 1.92
CA MET A 42 7.75 -13.89 2.02
C MET A 42 6.95 -13.45 3.26
N CYS A 43 5.72 -13.94 3.44
CA CYS A 43 4.84 -13.52 4.53
C CYS A 43 5.43 -13.67 5.94
N SER A 44 6.38 -14.59 6.14
CA SER A 44 7.02 -14.79 7.45
C SER A 44 8.13 -13.76 7.73
N ASN A 45 8.73 -13.22 6.67
CA ASN A 45 9.94 -12.41 6.70
C ASN A 45 9.71 -10.91 6.41
N ILE A 46 8.48 -10.47 6.13
CA ILE A 46 8.19 -9.03 5.97
C ILE A 46 8.40 -8.32 7.33
N PRO A 47 9.32 -7.35 7.42
CA PRO A 47 9.57 -6.61 8.66
C PRO A 47 8.34 -5.84 9.12
N GLY A 48 8.09 -5.83 10.44
CA GLY A 48 7.00 -5.05 11.05
C GLY A 48 5.61 -5.69 11.02
N LEU A 49 5.41 -6.85 10.37
CA LEU A 49 4.11 -7.53 10.42
C LEU A 49 3.89 -8.23 11.77
N VAL A 50 2.74 -7.98 12.38
CA VAL A 50 2.27 -8.70 13.57
C VAL A 50 1.65 -10.06 13.19
N GLY A 51 1.50 -10.97 14.16
CA GLY A 51 1.03 -12.35 13.91
C GLY A 51 -0.29 -12.43 13.12
N LYS A 52 -1.26 -11.54 13.41
CA LYS A 52 -2.53 -11.45 12.68
C LYS A 52 -2.33 -11.07 11.20
N GLN A 53 -1.45 -10.12 10.91
CA GLN A 53 -1.12 -9.70 9.54
C GLN A 53 -0.38 -10.82 8.79
N LYS A 54 0.55 -11.52 9.45
CA LYS A 54 1.23 -12.69 8.86
C LYS A 54 0.24 -13.80 8.51
N ARG A 55 -0.75 -14.06 9.37
CA ARG A 55 -1.84 -15.02 9.07
C ARG A 55 -2.65 -14.60 7.85
N LEU A 56 -3.06 -13.33 7.78
CA LEU A 56 -3.80 -12.80 6.64
C LEU A 56 -3.00 -12.93 5.32
N CYS A 57 -1.72 -12.57 5.35
CA CYS A 57 -0.80 -12.72 4.20
C CYS A 57 -0.72 -14.17 3.72
N ARG A 58 -0.65 -15.14 4.64
CA ARG A 58 -0.59 -16.57 4.30
C ARG A 58 -1.90 -17.12 3.73
N ILE A 59 -3.04 -16.53 4.07
CA ILE A 59 -4.36 -16.93 3.55
C ILE A 59 -4.55 -16.40 2.12
N HIS A 60 -4.12 -15.18 1.83
CA HIS A 60 -4.32 -14.51 0.53
C HIS A 60 -3.04 -14.42 -0.30
N GLN A 61 -2.38 -15.56 -0.53
CA GLN A 61 -1.09 -15.63 -1.23
C GLN A 61 -1.16 -15.19 -2.70
N ASP A 62 -2.29 -15.45 -3.36
CA ASP A 62 -2.60 -15.02 -4.73
C ASP A 62 -2.62 -13.49 -4.82
N VAL A 63 -3.26 -12.83 -3.84
CA VAL A 63 -3.31 -11.37 -3.75
C VAL A 63 -1.93 -10.77 -3.51
N MET A 64 -1.04 -11.46 -2.77
CA MET A 64 0.29 -10.94 -2.45
C MET A 64 1.17 -10.67 -3.69
N ILE A 65 0.97 -11.40 -4.78
CA ILE A 65 1.68 -11.17 -6.05
C ILE A 65 1.24 -9.83 -6.65
N SER A 66 -0.06 -9.61 -6.79
CA SER A 66 -0.61 -8.34 -7.29
C SER A 66 -0.32 -7.16 -6.35
N LEU A 67 -0.30 -7.41 -5.03
CA LEU A 67 0.11 -6.43 -4.04
C LEU A 67 1.55 -5.99 -4.26
N ARG A 68 2.50 -6.92 -4.41
CA ARG A 68 3.91 -6.57 -4.71
C ARG A 68 4.01 -5.71 -5.96
N ASP A 69 3.35 -6.13 -7.04
CA ASP A 69 3.39 -5.41 -8.32
C ASP A 69 2.81 -4.00 -8.16
N GLY A 70 1.77 -3.84 -7.34
CA GLY A 70 1.22 -2.54 -6.96
C GLY A 70 2.16 -1.67 -6.14
N VAL A 71 2.89 -2.24 -5.17
CA VAL A 71 3.91 -1.49 -4.42
C VAL A 71 5.04 -1.03 -5.35
N GLN A 72 5.51 -1.90 -6.26
CA GLN A 72 6.53 -1.54 -7.26
C GLN A 72 6.04 -0.43 -8.21
N LEU A 73 4.77 -0.48 -8.61
CA LEU A 73 4.15 0.58 -9.40
C LEU A 73 4.12 1.90 -8.63
N GLY A 74 3.76 1.88 -7.35
CA GLY A 74 3.76 3.06 -6.49
C GLY A 74 5.14 3.71 -6.33
N VAL A 75 6.20 2.90 -6.18
CA VAL A 75 7.59 3.38 -6.14
C VAL A 75 7.95 4.10 -7.45
N LYS A 76 7.67 3.47 -8.60
CA LYS A 76 7.95 4.05 -9.92
C LYS A 76 7.19 5.35 -10.15
N GLU A 77 5.92 5.39 -9.77
CA GLU A 77 5.10 6.59 -9.91
C GLU A 77 5.58 7.70 -8.96
N CYS A 78 6.00 7.36 -7.75
CA CYS A 78 6.59 8.33 -6.82
C CYS A 78 7.87 8.97 -7.40
N GLN A 79 8.76 8.15 -7.94
CA GLN A 79 9.98 8.61 -8.62
C GLN A 79 9.64 9.49 -9.82
N PHE A 80 8.63 9.11 -10.61
CA PHE A 80 8.18 9.90 -11.74
C PHE A 80 7.65 11.27 -11.30
N GLN A 81 6.74 11.33 -10.33
CA GLN A 81 6.10 12.57 -9.88
C GLN A 81 7.11 13.51 -9.20
N LEU A 82 8.08 12.99 -8.45
CA LEU A 82 9.05 13.77 -7.70
C LEU A 82 10.41 13.91 -8.39
N ARG A 83 10.56 13.50 -9.66
CA ARG A 83 11.84 13.51 -10.40
C ARG A 83 12.61 14.83 -10.40
N ASN A 84 11.90 15.96 -10.30
CA ASN A 84 12.47 17.31 -10.31
C ASN A 84 12.51 17.97 -8.92
N GLN A 85 12.27 17.20 -7.86
CA GLN A 85 12.31 17.68 -6.47
C GLN A 85 13.67 17.39 -5.84
N ARG A 86 14.06 18.16 -4.82
CA ARG A 86 15.32 17.95 -4.06
C ARG A 86 15.41 16.53 -3.50
N TRP A 87 14.29 16.01 -3.02
CA TRP A 87 14.12 14.59 -2.73
C TRP A 87 13.27 13.98 -3.83
N ASN A 88 13.87 13.07 -4.62
CA ASN A 88 13.32 12.55 -5.87
C ASN A 88 12.69 11.15 -5.74
N CYS A 89 12.31 10.74 -4.53
CA CYS A 89 11.80 9.41 -4.25
C CYS A 89 12.75 8.24 -4.61
N SER A 90 14.06 8.50 -4.58
CA SER A 90 15.08 7.46 -4.72
C SER A 90 14.96 6.40 -3.62
N THR A 91 15.18 5.15 -4.00
CA THR A 91 15.14 4.00 -3.10
C THR A 91 16.53 3.58 -2.68
N LEU A 92 16.66 3.08 -1.45
CA LEU A 92 17.87 2.47 -0.93
C LEU A 92 17.77 0.95 -1.07
N ASP A 93 18.72 0.36 -1.79
CA ASP A 93 18.76 -1.09 -1.98
C ASP A 93 19.00 -1.80 -0.64
N ARG A 94 18.22 -2.85 -0.38
CA ARG A 94 18.31 -3.71 0.81
C ARG A 94 18.04 -3.01 2.15
N ASP A 95 17.50 -1.79 2.13
CA ASP A 95 17.00 -1.11 3.33
C ASP A 95 15.52 -1.48 3.55
N ALA A 96 15.18 -1.96 4.75
CA ALA A 96 13.81 -2.32 5.12
C ALA A 96 12.82 -1.13 5.01
N SER A 97 13.31 0.11 5.10
CA SER A 97 12.49 1.32 4.93
C SER A 97 12.21 1.67 3.47
N VAL A 98 12.99 1.12 2.52
CA VAL A 98 13.00 1.43 1.06
C VAL A 98 13.34 2.87 0.70
N PHE A 99 12.82 3.86 1.44
CA PHE A 99 13.00 5.30 1.20
C PHE A 99 13.89 5.99 2.26
N GLY A 100 14.43 5.23 3.21
CA GLY A 100 15.34 5.73 4.24
C GLY A 100 14.65 6.56 5.32
N LYS A 101 15.41 7.49 5.90
CA LYS A 101 14.98 8.32 7.06
C LYS A 101 13.80 9.24 6.78
N VAL A 102 13.43 9.48 5.52
CA VAL A 102 12.27 10.31 5.16
C VAL A 102 10.98 9.73 5.76
N MET A 103 10.90 8.40 5.86
CA MET A 103 9.73 7.70 6.41
C MET A 103 9.67 7.71 7.93
N LEU A 104 10.75 8.13 8.61
CA LEU A 104 10.80 8.26 10.07
C LEU A 104 10.28 9.63 10.54
N ARG A 105 9.99 10.55 9.61
CA ARG A 105 9.52 11.91 9.92
C ARG A 105 8.13 12.11 9.32
N GLY A 106 7.29 12.87 10.02
CA GLY A 106 5.99 13.31 9.51
C GLY A 106 6.13 14.40 8.45
N SER A 107 6.69 14.08 7.28
CA SER A 107 6.93 15.04 6.20
C SER A 107 5.89 14.93 5.07
N ARG A 108 5.85 15.94 4.18
CA ARG A 108 4.96 15.94 3.01
C ARG A 108 5.31 14.81 2.04
N GLU A 109 6.60 14.51 1.92
CA GLU A 109 7.14 13.43 1.12
C GLU A 109 6.68 12.06 1.65
N ALA A 110 6.78 11.83 2.96
CA ALA A 110 6.31 10.61 3.59
C ALA A 110 4.79 10.43 3.37
N ALA A 111 4.00 11.49 3.59
CA ALA A 111 2.55 11.46 3.33
C ALA A 111 2.22 11.10 1.88
N PHE A 112 2.97 11.65 0.92
CA PHE A 112 2.83 11.33 -0.50
C PHE A 112 3.17 9.86 -0.79
N VAL A 113 4.26 9.33 -0.25
CA VAL A 113 4.66 7.91 -0.39
C VAL A 113 3.56 6.97 0.13
N TYR A 114 2.99 7.25 1.31
CA TYR A 114 1.87 6.47 1.84
C TYR A 114 0.67 6.49 0.90
N ALA A 115 0.29 7.68 0.40
CA ALA A 115 -0.86 7.84 -0.47
C ALA A 115 -0.67 7.12 -1.82
N ILE A 116 0.44 7.35 -2.51
CA ILE A 116 0.70 6.79 -3.83
C ILE A 116 0.91 5.27 -3.80
N SER A 117 1.53 4.75 -2.75
CA SER A 117 1.72 3.30 -2.61
C SER A 117 0.39 2.59 -2.33
N SER A 118 -0.45 3.18 -1.48
CA SER A 118 -1.77 2.60 -1.16
C SER A 118 -2.68 2.62 -2.38
N SER A 119 -2.70 3.71 -3.15
CA SER A 119 -3.49 3.81 -4.38
C SER A 119 -2.99 2.84 -5.45
N ALA A 120 -1.67 2.68 -5.59
CA ALA A 120 -1.07 1.75 -6.55
C ALA A 120 -1.38 0.29 -6.21
N VAL A 121 -1.40 -0.09 -4.92
CA VAL A 121 -1.80 -1.43 -4.47
C VAL A 121 -3.27 -1.71 -4.77
N VAL A 122 -4.16 -0.77 -4.41
CA VAL A 122 -5.60 -0.90 -4.73
C VAL A 122 -5.80 -1.02 -6.24
N HIS A 123 -5.10 -0.20 -7.03
CA HIS A 123 -5.16 -0.24 -8.48
C HIS A 123 -4.72 -1.60 -9.05
N ALA A 124 -3.58 -2.12 -8.59
CA ALA A 124 -3.05 -3.39 -9.07
C ALA A 124 -3.95 -4.59 -8.73
N ILE A 125 -4.46 -4.65 -7.50
CA ILE A 125 -5.39 -5.71 -7.06
C ILE A 125 -6.70 -5.61 -7.84
N THR A 126 -7.28 -4.41 -7.97
CA THR A 126 -8.54 -4.22 -8.71
C THR A 126 -8.38 -4.66 -10.17
N ARG A 127 -7.27 -4.29 -10.81
CA ARG A 127 -6.97 -4.70 -12.19
C ARG A 127 -6.79 -6.21 -12.31
N ALA A 128 -6.13 -6.86 -11.35
CA ALA A 128 -5.97 -8.31 -11.32
C ALA A 128 -7.32 -9.03 -11.16
N CYS A 129 -8.23 -8.48 -10.34
CA CYS A 129 -9.61 -8.97 -10.22
C CYS A 129 -10.37 -8.81 -11.54
N SER A 130 -10.32 -7.65 -12.18
CA SER A 130 -11.01 -7.42 -13.45
C SER A 130 -10.50 -8.29 -14.60
N LYS A 131 -9.24 -8.76 -14.53
CA LYS A 131 -8.66 -9.70 -15.50
C LYS A 131 -8.98 -11.17 -15.21
N GLY A 132 -9.56 -11.48 -14.05
CA GLY A 132 -9.78 -12.86 -13.60
C GLY A 132 -8.49 -13.59 -13.20
N THR A 133 -7.37 -12.89 -12.97
CA THR A 133 -6.13 -13.53 -12.48
C THR A 133 -6.22 -13.88 -10.99
N LEU A 134 -7.07 -13.18 -10.24
CA LEU A 134 -7.40 -13.49 -8.85
C LEU A 134 -8.74 -14.23 -8.80
N ARG A 135 -8.81 -15.33 -8.03
CA ARG A 135 -10.01 -16.20 -8.01
C ARG A 135 -11.09 -15.75 -7.03
N ASN A 136 -10.70 -15.05 -5.97
CA ASN A 136 -11.60 -14.68 -4.87
C ASN A 136 -12.14 -13.24 -4.98
N CYS A 137 -12.32 -12.75 -6.20
CA CYS A 137 -12.97 -11.47 -6.50
C CYS A 137 -13.58 -11.49 -7.89
N SER A 138 -14.55 -10.60 -8.14
CA SER A 138 -15.23 -10.46 -9.42
C SER A 138 -15.49 -8.99 -9.72
N CYS A 139 -15.76 -8.68 -10.99
CA CYS A 139 -16.30 -7.37 -11.37
C CYS A 139 -17.67 -7.16 -10.71
N ASP A 140 -17.92 -5.94 -10.25
CA ASP A 140 -19.25 -5.51 -9.83
C ASP A 140 -20.10 -5.23 -11.09
N PRO A 141 -21.15 -6.02 -11.38
CA PRO A 141 -21.96 -5.84 -12.59
C PRO A 141 -22.75 -4.53 -12.58
N SER A 142 -22.91 -3.88 -11.43
CA SER A 142 -23.57 -2.58 -11.31
C SER A 142 -22.70 -1.40 -11.75
N LYS A 143 -21.42 -1.64 -12.03
CA LYS A 143 -20.45 -0.60 -12.38
C LYS A 143 -19.93 -0.77 -13.80
N ILE A 144 -20.05 0.29 -14.59
CA ILE A 144 -19.45 0.37 -15.93
C ILE A 144 -18.12 1.11 -15.81
N GLY A 145 -17.02 0.37 -15.93
CA GLY A 145 -15.68 0.93 -15.98
C GLY A 145 -15.45 1.67 -17.30
N LYS A 146 -14.84 2.86 -17.24
CA LYS A 146 -14.41 3.61 -18.44
C LYS A 146 -12.94 3.36 -18.81
N GLY A 147 -12.20 2.66 -17.95
CA GLY A 147 -10.79 2.36 -18.15
C GLY A 147 -10.60 1.28 -19.22
N ARG A 148 -9.75 1.55 -20.22
CA ARG A 148 -9.30 0.57 -21.21
C ARG A 148 -7.88 0.15 -20.87
N ASP A 149 -7.66 -1.15 -20.72
CA ASP A 149 -6.33 -1.73 -20.61
C ASP A 149 -6.01 -2.47 -21.92
N LYS A 150 -4.87 -2.17 -22.55
CA LYS A 150 -4.39 -2.89 -23.74
C LYS A 150 -4.13 -4.39 -23.47
N LYS A 151 -4.02 -4.76 -22.19
CA LYS A 151 -3.83 -6.15 -21.71
C LYS A 151 -5.08 -6.73 -21.01
N GLY A 152 -6.24 -6.09 -21.13
CA GLY A 152 -7.51 -6.67 -20.70
C GLY A 152 -8.06 -7.52 -21.84
N HIS A 153 -8.52 -8.73 -21.53
CA HIS A 153 -9.27 -9.56 -22.47
C HIS A 153 -10.65 -8.95 -22.72
#